data_AF-A0A059X5A5-F1
#
_entry.id   AF-A0A059X5A5-F1
#
_cell.length_a   1.000
_cell.length_b   1.000
_cell.length_c   1.000
_cell.angle_alpha   90.00
_cell.angle_beta   90.00
_cell.angle_gamma   90.00
#
_symmetry.space_group_name_H-M   'P 1'
#
loop_
_entity.id
_entity.type
_entity.pdbx_description
1 polymer ?
#
loop_
_entity_poly.entity_id
_entity_poly.type
_entity_poly.pdbx_seq_one_letter_code
_entity_poly.pdbx_strand_id
1 'polypeptide(L)'
;MVVGLLPHPRGFNALIKWAAFIAALLVFPSVARANAELGIGVVKVEFDDKTVIHFYESPKSNSPTRTIRFFNDTSINSWNIVNLDGVQEWFRPESLWLDYHSFVMRVRSKRPGWIQVIVDNTTGKSFWVKSGRIMKFVTWDGFLKNMFSIERAKKFPQAIRAQPQVSSPAVKFRGKDCFNIITMRGDWIHVRQANHCERSQRDKNFRSGWIRWRWDNKLRIDYFITS
;
A
#
# COMPACT_ATOMS: atom_id res chain seq x y z
N MET A 1 -64.68 -30.09 -12.91
CA MET A 1 -66.04 -30.37 -12.39
C MET A 1 -65.89 -30.70 -10.92
N VAL A 2 -66.54 -29.90 -10.05
CA VAL A 2 -67.01 -30.23 -8.68
C VAL A 2 -65.92 -30.47 -7.61
N VAL A 3 -65.75 -29.54 -6.64
CA VAL A 3 -66.28 -29.56 -5.24
C VAL A 3 -65.79 -30.80 -4.46
N GLY A 4 -65.21 -30.76 -3.26
CA GLY A 4 -65.11 -29.78 -2.19
C GLY A 4 -65.09 -30.55 -0.84
N LEU A 5 -64.87 -29.82 0.26
CA LEU A 5 -65.22 -30.12 1.67
C LEU A 5 -64.34 -31.19 2.39
N LEU A 6 -63.47 -30.78 3.34
CA LEU A 6 -63.69 -30.59 4.81
C LEU A 6 -63.89 -31.92 5.58
N PRO A 7 -63.70 -32.02 6.91
CA PRO A 7 -62.86 -31.26 7.86
C PRO A 7 -62.08 -32.18 8.86
N HIS A 8 -61.30 -31.55 9.75
CA HIS A 8 -60.72 -32.09 11.00
C HIS A 8 -61.70 -32.90 11.88
N PRO A 9 -61.22 -33.84 12.72
CA PRO A 9 -60.96 -33.48 14.12
C PRO A 9 -59.79 -34.20 14.84
N ARG A 10 -59.10 -33.40 15.66
CA ARG A 10 -58.65 -33.65 17.05
C ARG A 10 -58.17 -35.04 17.47
N GLY A 11 -56.96 -35.08 18.04
CA GLY A 11 -56.67 -35.99 19.14
C GLY A 11 -55.19 -36.15 19.49
N PHE A 12 -54.91 -35.96 20.78
CA PHE A 12 -53.86 -36.60 21.58
C PHE A 12 -52.41 -36.08 21.56
N ASN A 13 -52.14 -35.27 22.60
CA ASN A 13 -50.98 -35.32 23.51
C ASN A 13 -49.90 -36.39 23.24
N ALA A 14 -48.64 -35.96 23.09
CA ALA A 14 -47.53 -36.36 23.97
C ALA A 14 -46.18 -35.71 23.58
N LEU A 15 -45.70 -34.83 24.45
CA LEU A 15 -44.31 -34.59 24.87
C LEU A 15 -43.20 -35.42 24.18
N ILE A 16 -42.34 -34.79 23.35
CA ILE A 16 -40.93 -35.20 23.18
C ILE A 16 -40.02 -33.97 22.97
N LYS A 17 -39.28 -33.64 24.04
CA LYS A 17 -37.90 -33.10 24.13
C LYS A 17 -37.41 -32.13 23.04
N TRP A 18 -37.33 -30.85 23.38
CA TRP A 18 -36.49 -29.88 22.67
C TRP A 18 -35.01 -30.14 22.97
N ALA A 19 -34.27 -30.60 21.97
CA ALA A 19 -32.80 -30.58 21.99
C ALA A 19 -32.33 -29.16 21.64
N ALA A 20 -31.70 -28.47 22.60
CA ALA A 20 -31.03 -27.20 22.34
C ALA A 20 -29.77 -27.47 21.51
N PHE A 21 -29.84 -27.22 20.20
CA PHE A 21 -28.66 -27.13 19.35
C PHE A 21 -27.96 -25.80 19.64
N ILE A 22 -26.96 -25.82 20.54
CA ILE A 22 -26.01 -24.72 20.64
C ILE A 22 -25.11 -24.80 19.39
N ALA A 23 -25.46 -24.04 18.37
CA ALA A 23 -24.55 -23.74 17.28
C ALA A 23 -23.42 -22.87 17.86
N ALA A 24 -22.31 -23.49 18.23
CA ALA A 24 -21.09 -22.77 18.52
C ALA A 24 -20.65 -22.06 17.24
N LEU A 25 -20.94 -20.76 17.15
CA LEU A 25 -20.35 -19.88 16.14
C LEU A 25 -18.83 -19.88 16.39
N LEU A 26 -18.11 -20.72 15.64
CA LEU A 26 -16.68 -20.58 15.47
C LEU A 26 -16.44 -19.27 14.72
N VAL A 27 -16.29 -18.19 15.47
CA VAL A 27 -15.71 -16.94 14.96
C VAL A 27 -14.26 -17.27 14.64
N PHE A 28 -14.01 -17.73 13.42
CA PHE A 28 -12.65 -17.73 12.90
C PHE A 28 -12.18 -16.27 12.96
N PRO A 29 -11.10 -15.95 13.69
CA PRO A 29 -10.50 -14.64 13.57
C PRO A 29 -10.17 -14.50 12.10
N SER A 30 -10.89 -13.62 11.43
CA SER A 30 -10.49 -13.17 10.11
C SER A 30 -9.13 -12.56 10.35
N VAL A 31 -8.06 -13.27 9.97
CA VAL A 31 -6.76 -12.64 9.84
C VAL A 31 -6.96 -11.66 8.71
N ALA A 32 -7.45 -10.47 9.05
CA ALA A 32 -7.47 -9.33 8.17
C ALA A 32 -6.03 -9.22 7.73
N ARG A 33 -5.75 -9.59 6.48
CA ARG A 33 -4.46 -9.32 5.86
C ARG A 33 -4.29 -7.82 5.96
N ALA A 34 -3.54 -7.39 6.97
CA ALA A 34 -3.29 -6.00 7.22
C ALA A 34 -2.46 -5.50 6.04
N ASN A 35 -3.13 -4.94 5.04
CA ASN A 35 -2.46 -4.14 4.03
C ASN A 35 -1.69 -3.08 4.83
N ALA A 36 -0.36 -3.11 4.77
CA ALA A 36 0.47 -2.31 5.65
C ALA A 36 0.04 -0.83 5.58
N GLU A 37 -0.08 -0.22 6.77
CA GLU A 37 -0.34 1.20 6.92
C GLU A 37 0.56 2.02 6.00
N LEU A 38 0.02 3.09 5.42
CA LEU A 38 0.76 3.98 4.52
C LEU A 38 1.85 4.76 5.26
N GLY A 39 1.60 5.10 6.53
CA GLY A 39 2.51 5.85 7.37
C GLY A 39 2.57 7.34 7.01
N ILE A 40 3.63 8.01 7.45
CA ILE A 40 3.80 9.48 7.36
C ILE A 40 4.65 9.92 6.16
N GLY A 41 5.26 8.97 5.46
CA GLY A 41 6.13 9.23 4.32
C GLY A 41 6.97 8.00 4.00
N VAL A 42 8.09 8.24 3.34
CA VAL A 42 9.09 7.22 3.02
C VAL A 42 10.47 7.66 3.47
N VAL A 43 11.39 6.70 3.56
CA VAL A 43 12.82 6.97 3.66
C VAL A 43 13.47 6.42 2.40
N LYS A 44 14.23 7.28 1.72
CA LYS A 44 15.16 6.88 0.66
C LYS A 44 16.49 6.54 1.33
N VAL A 45 17.02 5.38 1.01
CA VAL A 45 18.29 4.92 1.54
C VAL A 45 19.38 5.17 0.50
N GLU A 46 20.38 5.96 0.87
CA GLU A 46 21.64 6.04 0.13
C GLU A 46 22.50 4.84 0.53
N PHE A 47 23.08 4.14 -0.45
CA PHE A 47 23.90 2.96 -0.18
C PHE A 47 25.07 2.84 -1.16
N ASP A 48 26.08 2.10 -0.72
CA ASP A 48 27.29 1.67 -1.42
C ASP A 48 27.67 0.26 -0.94
N ASP A 49 28.80 -0.27 -1.39
CA ASP A 49 29.32 -1.59 -0.99
C ASP A 49 29.76 -1.71 0.48
N LYS A 50 29.79 -0.59 1.23
CA LYS A 50 30.15 -0.56 2.65
C LYS A 50 28.93 -0.33 3.53
N THR A 51 27.77 -0.13 2.93
CA THR A 51 26.56 0.23 3.66
C THR A 51 26.04 -0.97 4.44
N VAL A 52 25.80 -0.73 5.74
CA VAL A 52 25.19 -1.68 6.65
C VAL A 52 24.02 -0.99 7.37
N ILE A 53 22.84 -1.59 7.27
CA ILE A 53 21.64 -1.08 7.92
C ILE A 53 21.27 -2.00 9.06
N HIS A 54 21.22 -1.43 10.25
CA HIS A 54 20.84 -2.11 11.48
C HIS A 54 19.38 -1.80 11.83
N PHE A 55 18.59 -2.85 11.99
CA PHE A 55 17.18 -2.79 12.35
C PHE A 55 16.99 -3.29 13.79
N TYR A 56 16.26 -2.52 14.59
CA TYR A 56 16.09 -2.75 16.02
C TYR A 56 14.59 -2.92 16.35
N GLU A 57 14.24 -3.83 17.26
CA GLU A 57 12.86 -3.91 17.79
C GLU A 57 12.42 -2.60 18.46
N SER A 58 13.36 -1.98 19.18
CA SER A 58 13.14 -0.74 19.92
C SER A 58 14.39 0.12 19.86
N PRO A 59 14.28 1.45 19.90
CA PRO A 59 15.45 2.32 20.01
C PRO A 59 16.22 2.21 21.34
N LYS A 60 15.67 1.48 22.32
CA LYS A 60 16.36 1.11 23.56
C LYS A 60 17.10 -0.22 23.46
N SER A 61 16.97 -0.95 22.34
CA SER A 61 17.65 -2.23 22.14
C SER A 61 19.16 -2.03 22.07
N ASN A 62 19.91 -2.85 22.82
CA ASN A 62 21.37 -2.79 22.86
C ASN A 62 22.03 -3.38 21.60
N SER A 63 21.28 -4.20 20.84
CA SER A 63 21.75 -4.84 19.61
C SER A 63 20.66 -4.85 18.53
N PRO A 64 21.05 -4.91 17.24
CA PRO A 64 20.10 -5.02 16.15
C PRO A 64 19.50 -6.42 16.06
N THR A 65 18.21 -6.47 15.76
CA THR A 65 17.44 -7.70 15.50
C THR A 65 17.75 -8.25 14.12
N ARG A 66 17.87 -7.36 13.13
CA ARG A 66 18.16 -7.71 11.73
C ARG A 66 19.20 -6.74 11.17
N THR A 67 19.93 -7.20 10.18
CA THR A 67 20.91 -6.39 9.47
C THR A 67 20.82 -6.68 7.98
N ILE A 68 20.95 -5.63 7.17
CA ILE A 68 21.15 -5.74 5.72
C ILE A 68 22.54 -5.17 5.43
N ARG A 69 23.37 -5.93 4.71
CA ARG A 69 24.71 -5.51 4.28
C ARG A 69 24.75 -5.56 2.76
N PHE A 70 25.20 -4.46 2.17
CA PHE A 70 25.40 -4.35 0.73
C PHE A 70 26.83 -4.74 0.36
N PHE A 71 27.04 -5.16 -0.88
CA PHE A 71 28.36 -5.41 -1.45
C PHE A 71 28.36 -5.15 -2.96
N ASN A 72 29.55 -4.95 -3.53
CA ASN A 72 29.74 -4.89 -4.98
C ASN A 72 29.75 -6.30 -5.56
N ASP A 73 28.74 -6.66 -6.34
CA ASP A 73 28.66 -7.94 -7.02
C ASP A 73 29.16 -7.78 -8.46
N THR A 74 30.44 -8.08 -8.65
CA THR A 74 31.09 -7.97 -9.95
C THR A 74 30.55 -8.96 -10.98
N SER A 75 29.84 -10.02 -10.56
CA SER A 75 29.26 -11.01 -11.48
C SER A 75 28.05 -10.47 -12.23
N ILE A 76 27.34 -9.50 -11.64
CA ILE A 76 26.19 -8.81 -12.23
C ILE A 76 26.46 -7.33 -12.52
N ASN A 77 27.70 -6.88 -12.27
CA ASN A 77 28.13 -5.49 -12.41
C ASN A 77 27.18 -4.50 -11.68
N SER A 78 26.81 -4.84 -10.44
CA SER A 78 25.87 -4.05 -9.64
C SER A 78 26.02 -4.29 -8.14
N TRP A 79 25.27 -3.54 -7.32
CA TRP A 79 25.16 -3.76 -5.89
C TRP A 79 24.23 -4.92 -5.57
N ASN A 80 24.57 -5.70 -4.55
CA ASN A 80 23.74 -6.80 -4.07
C ASN A 80 23.72 -6.86 -2.54
N ILE A 81 22.85 -7.70 -1.98
CA ILE A 81 22.67 -7.88 -0.53
C ILE A 81 23.27 -9.23 -0.12
N VAL A 82 24.08 -9.21 0.93
CA VAL A 82 24.61 -10.42 1.55
C VAL A 82 23.46 -11.26 2.10
N ASN A 83 23.40 -12.55 1.74
CA ASN A 83 22.34 -13.48 2.09
C ASN A 83 20.94 -12.96 1.66
N LEU A 84 20.80 -12.65 0.37
CA LEU A 84 19.57 -12.12 -0.19
C LEU A 84 18.34 -13.00 0.11
N ASP A 85 18.46 -14.33 -0.04
CA ASP A 85 17.36 -15.27 0.21
C ASP A 85 16.82 -15.14 1.64
N GLY A 86 17.72 -15.16 2.63
CA GLY A 86 17.34 -14.98 4.04
C GLY A 86 16.80 -13.58 4.35
N VAL A 87 17.20 -12.55 3.59
CA VAL A 87 16.64 -11.20 3.71
C VAL A 87 15.21 -11.14 3.15
N GLN A 88 14.96 -11.79 2.00
CA GLN A 88 13.64 -11.79 1.33
C GLN A 88 12.53 -12.47 2.15
N GLU A 89 12.88 -13.33 3.11
CA GLU A 89 11.91 -13.95 4.02
C GLU A 89 11.16 -12.93 4.89
N TRP A 90 11.85 -11.85 5.31
CA TRP A 90 11.32 -10.86 6.25
C TRP A 90 11.31 -9.42 5.71
N PHE A 91 11.94 -9.17 4.56
CA PHE A 91 12.13 -7.84 4.01
C PHE A 91 11.42 -7.69 2.66
N ARG A 92 10.30 -6.97 2.67
CA ARG A 92 9.47 -6.61 1.51
C ARG A 92 9.18 -5.10 1.56
N PRO A 93 10.18 -4.26 1.24
CA PRO A 93 10.07 -2.80 1.38
C PRO A 93 9.17 -2.18 0.31
N GLU A 94 9.11 -0.85 0.27
CA GLU A 94 8.33 -0.12 -0.74
C GLU A 94 8.93 -0.27 -2.14
N SER A 95 10.26 -0.22 -2.23
CA SER A 95 10.98 -0.34 -3.48
C SER A 95 12.41 -0.79 -3.19
N LEU A 96 12.91 -1.77 -3.94
CA LEU A 96 14.29 -2.27 -3.84
C LEU A 96 14.78 -2.64 -5.24
N TRP A 97 15.45 -1.70 -5.89
CA TRP A 97 16.04 -1.82 -7.22
C TRP A 97 17.48 -1.33 -7.14
N LEU A 98 18.39 -2.26 -6.85
CA LEU A 98 19.78 -1.92 -6.52
C LEU A 98 20.55 -1.37 -7.73
N ASP A 99 20.31 -1.94 -8.92
CA ASP A 99 20.90 -1.48 -10.19
C ASP A 99 20.52 -0.02 -10.51
N TYR A 100 19.33 0.40 -10.07
CA TYR A 100 18.82 1.76 -10.24
C TYR A 100 19.12 2.67 -9.05
N HIS A 101 19.96 2.22 -8.10
CA HIS A 101 20.28 2.95 -6.86
C HIS A 101 19.02 3.39 -6.08
N SER A 102 17.94 2.60 -6.18
CA SER A 102 16.64 2.93 -5.60
C SER A 102 16.30 1.96 -4.47
N PHE A 103 16.35 2.46 -3.24
CA PHE A 103 15.90 1.74 -2.07
C PHE A 103 15.02 2.63 -1.20
N VAL A 104 13.75 2.25 -1.06
CA VAL A 104 12.71 3.02 -0.38
C VAL A 104 11.97 2.14 0.62
N MET A 105 11.78 2.63 1.84
CA MET A 105 10.92 2.01 2.85
C MET A 105 9.83 3.00 3.31
N ARG A 106 8.63 2.51 3.60
CA ARG A 106 7.59 3.34 4.24
C ARG A 106 7.98 3.66 5.67
N VAL A 107 7.65 4.86 6.12
CA VAL A 107 7.91 5.33 7.48
C VAL A 107 6.61 5.36 8.25
N ARG A 108 6.52 4.52 9.29
CA ARG A 108 5.36 4.46 10.18
C ARG A 108 5.35 5.65 11.14
N SER A 109 6.48 5.91 11.79
CA SER A 109 6.63 7.00 12.76
C SER A 109 8.09 7.48 12.84
N LYS A 110 8.30 8.62 13.49
CA LYS A 110 9.63 9.22 13.73
C LYS A 110 9.73 9.74 15.15
N ARG A 111 10.95 9.73 15.68
CA ARG A 111 11.32 10.44 16.91
C ARG A 111 12.79 10.87 16.84
N PRO A 112 13.31 11.70 17.77
CA PRO A 112 14.69 12.16 17.71
C PRO A 112 15.68 11.00 17.57
N GLY A 113 16.52 11.04 16.54
CA GLY A 113 17.54 10.03 16.26
C GLY A 113 17.04 8.71 15.65
N TRP A 114 15.73 8.52 15.45
CA TRP A 114 15.17 7.21 15.07
C TRP A 114 13.98 7.30 14.11
N ILE A 115 13.94 6.40 13.14
CA ILE A 115 12.85 6.24 12.17
C ILE A 115 12.29 4.84 12.33
N GLN A 116 10.97 4.72 12.51
CA GLN A 116 10.30 3.43 12.46
C GLN A 116 9.87 3.17 11.01
N VAL A 117 10.50 2.19 10.38
CA VAL A 117 10.27 1.80 8.99
C VAL A 117 9.43 0.53 8.92
N ILE A 118 8.55 0.45 7.93
CA ILE A 118 7.85 -0.78 7.59
C ILE A 118 8.80 -1.61 6.74
N VAL A 119 9.17 -2.78 7.25
CA VAL A 119 10.12 -3.70 6.62
C VAL A 119 9.44 -4.76 5.77
N ASP A 120 8.15 -5.02 6.03
CA ASP A 120 7.32 -5.91 5.21
C ASP A 120 5.96 -5.26 4.95
N ASN A 121 5.77 -4.80 3.73
CA ASN A 121 4.54 -4.14 3.28
C ASN A 121 3.34 -5.09 3.15
N THR A 122 3.55 -6.41 3.18
CA THR A 122 2.47 -7.40 3.17
C THR A 122 1.91 -7.61 4.57
N THR A 123 2.77 -7.59 5.60
CA THR A 123 2.37 -7.85 7.00
C THR A 123 2.25 -6.59 7.86
N GLY A 124 2.83 -5.48 7.41
CA GLY A 124 2.95 -4.26 8.20
C GLY A 124 4.03 -4.33 9.29
N LYS A 125 4.86 -5.38 9.30
CA LYS A 125 5.96 -5.51 10.26
C LYS A 125 6.90 -4.32 10.13
N SER A 126 7.33 -3.79 11.27
CA SER A 126 8.15 -2.58 11.33
C SER A 126 9.31 -2.71 12.31
N PHE A 127 10.42 -2.08 12.00
CA PHE A 127 11.58 -1.94 12.87
C PHE A 127 12.02 -0.50 12.98
N TRP A 128 12.85 -0.22 13.98
CA TRP A 128 13.51 1.06 14.13
C TRP A 128 14.88 1.01 13.47
N VAL A 129 15.21 2.08 12.75
CA VAL A 129 16.55 2.35 12.23
C VAL A 129 17.03 3.69 12.78
N LYS A 130 18.34 3.81 12.97
CA LYS A 130 18.92 5.10 13.35
C LYS A 130 18.72 6.09 12.22
N SER A 131 18.25 7.29 12.56
CA SER A 131 18.31 8.43 11.65
C SER A 131 19.77 8.74 11.35
N GLY A 132 20.07 9.18 10.15
CA GLY A 132 21.46 9.48 9.78
C GLY A 132 21.59 9.93 8.35
N ARG A 133 22.84 10.14 7.92
CA ARG A 133 23.16 10.68 6.60
C ARG A 133 22.52 9.85 5.48
N ILE A 134 22.56 8.53 5.58
CA ILE A 134 22.04 7.62 4.53
C ILE A 134 20.51 7.46 4.55
N MET A 135 19.82 7.94 5.59
CA MET A 135 18.37 7.76 5.77
C MET A 135 17.64 9.08 5.45
N LYS A 136 17.30 9.31 4.18
CA LYS A 136 16.65 10.54 3.73
C LYS A 136 15.13 10.42 3.81
N PHE A 137 14.54 10.94 4.89
CA PHE A 137 13.08 11.00 5.03
C PHE A 137 12.47 12.00 4.03
N VAL A 138 11.39 11.59 3.37
CA VAL A 138 10.58 12.41 2.48
C VAL A 138 9.10 12.17 2.80
N THR A 139 8.28 13.22 2.84
CA THR A 139 6.82 13.06 2.98
C THR A 139 6.24 12.38 1.74
N TRP A 140 5.04 11.79 1.86
CA TRP A 140 4.37 11.21 0.69
C TRP A 140 4.12 12.21 -0.43
N ASP A 141 3.78 13.47 -0.09
CA ASP A 141 3.61 14.53 -1.09
C ASP A 141 4.92 14.81 -1.84
N GLY A 142 6.02 15.01 -1.11
CA GLY A 142 7.34 15.20 -1.71
C GLY A 142 7.81 13.99 -2.52
N PHE A 143 7.47 12.77 -2.12
CA PHE A 143 7.83 11.56 -2.85
C PHE A 143 7.01 11.42 -4.13
N LEU A 144 5.67 11.48 -4.05
CA LEU A 144 4.78 11.22 -5.17
C LEU A 144 4.92 12.26 -6.29
N LYS A 145 5.19 13.52 -5.97
CA LYS A 145 5.44 14.58 -6.97
C LYS A 145 6.63 14.28 -7.90
N ASN A 146 7.55 13.40 -7.48
CA ASN A 146 8.74 13.02 -8.25
C ASN A 146 8.57 11.69 -9.01
N MET A 147 7.37 11.10 -9.02
CA MET A 147 7.11 9.87 -9.76
C MET A 147 7.02 10.15 -11.25
N PHE A 148 7.51 9.20 -12.06
CA PHE A 148 7.43 9.27 -13.52
C PHE A 148 5.97 9.41 -13.95
N SER A 149 5.11 8.53 -13.44
CA SER A 149 3.68 8.58 -13.67
C SER A 149 2.91 7.97 -12.51
N ILE A 150 1.60 8.19 -12.51
CA ILE A 150 0.65 7.52 -11.63
C ILE A 150 -0.59 7.07 -12.41
N GLU A 151 -1.29 6.11 -11.83
CA GLU A 151 -2.54 5.55 -12.34
C GLU A 151 -3.57 5.39 -11.21
N ARG A 152 -4.86 5.39 -11.55
CA ARG A 152 -5.89 4.99 -10.57
C ARG A 152 -5.73 3.49 -10.32
N ALA A 153 -5.64 3.10 -9.05
CA ALA A 153 -5.45 1.70 -8.71
C ALA A 153 -6.65 0.86 -9.18
N LYS A 154 -6.41 -0.21 -9.94
CA LYS A 154 -7.49 -1.09 -10.46
C LYS A 154 -8.37 -1.67 -9.36
N LYS A 155 -7.76 -1.99 -8.21
CA LYS A 155 -8.45 -2.48 -7.01
C LYS A 155 -9.40 -1.46 -6.37
N PHE A 156 -9.25 -0.17 -6.69
CA PHE A 156 -10.05 0.92 -6.14
C PHE A 156 -10.54 1.86 -7.26
N PRO A 157 -11.50 1.41 -8.09
CA PRO A 157 -12.06 2.23 -9.15
C PRO A 157 -12.59 3.55 -8.60
N GLN A 158 -12.20 4.66 -9.23
CA GLN A 158 -12.63 5.99 -8.84
C GLN A 158 -12.77 6.92 -10.04
N ALA A 159 -13.72 7.86 -9.94
CA ALA A 159 -13.87 8.93 -10.91
C ALA A 159 -12.79 10.00 -10.69
N ILE A 160 -12.35 10.63 -11.78
CA ILE A 160 -11.61 11.89 -11.71
C ILE A 160 -12.62 13.00 -11.39
N ARG A 161 -12.30 13.89 -10.46
CA ARG A 161 -13.20 14.94 -9.96
C ARG A 161 -12.75 16.33 -10.41
N ALA A 162 -13.68 17.26 -10.59
CA ALA A 162 -13.34 18.65 -10.93
C ALA A 162 -12.68 19.41 -9.76
N GLN A 163 -13.00 19.02 -8.51
CA GLN A 163 -12.47 19.59 -7.26
C GLN A 163 -12.07 18.47 -6.28
N PRO A 164 -11.20 18.74 -5.28
CA PRO A 164 -10.70 17.73 -4.33
C PRO A 164 -11.72 17.38 -3.24
N GLN A 165 -12.93 16.97 -3.65
CA GLN A 165 -14.01 16.56 -2.77
C GLN A 165 -14.93 15.54 -3.45
N VAL A 166 -15.54 14.66 -2.66
CA VAL A 166 -16.34 13.53 -3.17
C VAL A 166 -17.57 13.99 -3.94
N SER A 167 -18.22 15.08 -3.49
CA SER A 167 -19.43 15.65 -4.10
C SER A 167 -19.18 16.39 -5.41
N SER A 168 -17.91 16.63 -5.78
CA SER A 168 -17.59 17.32 -7.02
C SER A 168 -18.08 16.54 -8.24
N PRO A 169 -18.51 17.23 -9.32
CA PRO A 169 -18.77 16.60 -10.60
C PRO A 169 -17.58 15.76 -11.08
N ALA A 170 -17.88 14.65 -11.75
CA ALA A 170 -16.88 13.82 -12.40
C ALA A 170 -16.39 14.49 -13.68
N VAL A 171 -15.08 14.44 -13.92
CA VAL A 171 -14.47 14.82 -15.19
C VAL A 171 -14.46 13.60 -16.10
N LYS A 172 -14.96 13.77 -17.32
CA LYS A 172 -14.94 12.72 -18.32
C LYS A 172 -13.50 12.45 -18.76
N PHE A 173 -13.10 11.18 -18.72
CA PHE A 173 -11.80 10.73 -19.18
C PHE A 173 -11.96 9.40 -19.92
N ARG A 174 -11.50 9.35 -21.16
CA ARG A 174 -11.59 8.18 -22.05
C ARG A 174 -10.22 7.59 -22.42
N GLY A 175 -9.14 8.19 -21.94
CA GLY A 175 -7.78 7.71 -22.19
C GLY A 175 -7.37 6.56 -21.28
N LYS A 176 -6.16 6.06 -21.48
CA LYS A 176 -5.49 5.19 -20.51
C LYS A 176 -4.88 6.04 -19.39
N ASP A 177 -5.02 5.58 -18.16
CA ASP A 177 -4.38 6.20 -17.00
C ASP A 177 -2.87 6.25 -17.22
N CYS A 178 -2.33 7.46 -17.11
CA CYS A 178 -0.91 7.76 -17.17
C CYS A 178 -0.82 9.27 -16.91
N PHE A 179 -0.61 9.64 -15.65
CA PHE A 179 -0.71 11.03 -15.23
C PHE A 179 0.55 11.53 -14.55
N ASN A 180 0.85 12.81 -14.74
CA ASN A 180 1.74 13.56 -13.87
C ASN A 180 0.94 14.27 -12.79
N ILE A 181 1.53 14.40 -11.61
CA ILE A 181 0.98 15.18 -10.50
C ILE A 181 1.33 16.66 -10.72
N ILE A 182 0.31 17.52 -10.68
CA ILE A 182 0.43 18.98 -10.70
C ILE A 182 0.61 19.50 -9.27
N THR A 183 -0.29 19.10 -8.37
CA THR A 183 -0.28 19.50 -6.96
C THR A 183 -1.01 18.48 -6.10
N MET A 184 -0.89 18.59 -4.78
CA MET A 184 -1.56 17.71 -3.82
C MET A 184 -2.25 18.56 -2.74
N ARG A 185 -3.43 18.13 -2.29
CA ARG A 185 -4.19 18.77 -1.21
C ARG A 185 -4.87 17.71 -0.36
N GLY A 186 -4.35 17.49 0.85
CA GLY A 186 -4.83 16.42 1.74
C GLY A 186 -4.76 15.06 1.04
N ASP A 187 -5.90 14.37 0.99
CA ASP A 187 -6.05 13.06 0.35
C ASP A 187 -6.15 13.08 -1.18
N TRP A 188 -6.05 14.25 -1.80
CA TRP A 188 -6.28 14.45 -3.23
C TRP A 188 -5.03 14.89 -3.97
N ILE A 189 -4.89 14.41 -5.20
CA ILE A 189 -3.88 14.83 -6.16
C ILE A 189 -4.54 15.43 -7.39
N HIS A 190 -4.04 16.57 -7.83
CA HIS A 190 -4.42 17.18 -9.08
C HIS A 190 -3.50 16.68 -10.16
N VAL A 191 -4.08 16.14 -11.23
CA VAL A 191 -3.34 15.40 -12.25
C VAL A 191 -3.64 15.95 -13.64
N ARG A 192 -2.69 15.77 -14.55
CA ARG A 192 -2.87 15.90 -15.99
C ARG A 192 -2.32 14.67 -16.69
N GLN A 193 -2.80 14.39 -17.89
CA GLN A 193 -2.22 13.32 -18.69
C GLN A 193 -0.76 13.63 -19.01
N ALA A 194 0.13 12.66 -18.81
CA ALA A 194 1.55 12.90 -18.96
C ALA A 194 1.98 12.96 -20.43
N ASN A 195 3.03 13.73 -20.70
CA ASN A 195 3.52 13.96 -22.08
C ASN A 195 4.32 12.79 -22.65
N HIS A 196 4.68 11.80 -21.85
CA HIS A 196 5.37 10.58 -22.30
C HIS A 196 4.40 9.42 -22.57
N CYS A 197 3.11 9.54 -22.22
CA CYS A 197 2.14 8.48 -22.51
C CYS A 197 1.93 8.31 -24.02
N GLU A 198 1.64 7.10 -24.46
CA GLU A 198 1.37 6.80 -25.86
C GLU A 198 0.28 7.72 -26.43
N ARG A 199 0.56 8.41 -27.54
CA ARG A 199 -0.35 9.42 -28.12
C ARG A 199 -1.71 8.84 -28.50
N SER A 200 -1.75 7.59 -28.96
CA SER A 200 -2.96 6.84 -29.32
C SER A 200 -3.92 6.64 -28.13
N GLN A 201 -3.38 6.65 -26.90
CA GLN A 201 -4.12 6.39 -25.66
C GLN A 201 -4.50 7.67 -24.90
N ARG A 202 -4.25 8.85 -25.49
CA ARG A 202 -4.55 10.13 -24.87
C ARG A 202 -5.99 10.58 -25.10
N ASP A 203 -6.58 11.17 -24.06
CA ASP A 203 -7.83 11.90 -24.19
C ASP A 203 -7.52 13.36 -24.51
N LYS A 204 -7.70 13.76 -25.77
CA LYS A 204 -7.45 15.13 -26.26
C LYS A 204 -8.30 16.18 -25.54
N ASN A 205 -9.44 15.78 -24.95
CA ASN A 205 -10.36 16.68 -24.27
C ASN A 205 -10.09 16.76 -22.77
N PHE A 206 -9.26 15.88 -22.22
CA PHE A 206 -8.91 15.90 -20.81
C PHE A 206 -7.79 16.92 -20.56
N ARG A 207 -8.09 17.93 -19.75
CA ARG A 207 -7.10 18.95 -19.33
C ARG A 207 -6.43 18.56 -18.03
N SER A 208 -7.23 18.37 -16.99
CA SER A 208 -6.77 17.96 -15.66
C SER A 208 -7.95 17.52 -14.79
N GLY A 209 -7.67 16.96 -13.62
CA GLY A 209 -8.67 16.71 -12.60
C GLY A 209 -8.08 16.10 -11.33
N TRP A 210 -8.92 15.89 -10.33
CA TRP A 210 -8.52 15.43 -9.00
C TRP A 210 -8.80 13.94 -8.81
N ILE A 211 -7.81 13.22 -8.31
CA ILE A 211 -7.92 11.80 -7.94
C ILE A 211 -7.62 11.70 -6.44
N ARG A 212 -8.29 10.79 -5.74
CA ARG A 212 -7.99 10.54 -4.34
C ARG A 212 -6.82 9.56 -4.25
N TRP A 213 -5.69 9.99 -3.70
CA TRP A 213 -4.47 9.17 -3.62
C TRP A 213 -4.37 8.38 -2.32
N ARG A 214 -5.01 8.87 -1.25
CA ARG A 214 -5.03 8.24 0.06
C ARG A 214 -6.44 8.16 0.61
N TRP A 215 -6.73 7.05 1.29
CA TRP A 215 -7.91 6.91 2.13
C TRP A 215 -7.64 5.83 3.16
N ASP A 216 -8.10 6.03 4.41
CA ASP A 216 -7.97 5.04 5.49
C ASP A 216 -6.52 4.51 5.61
N ASN A 217 -5.56 5.45 5.59
CA ASN A 217 -4.14 5.16 5.66
C ASN A 217 -3.62 4.14 4.62
N LYS A 218 -4.19 4.13 3.41
CA LYS A 218 -3.78 3.27 2.28
C LYS A 218 -3.66 4.07 0.99
N LEU A 219 -2.74 3.65 0.11
CA LEU A 219 -2.68 4.18 -1.27
C LEU A 219 -3.89 3.70 -2.09
N ARG A 220 -4.45 4.64 -2.84
CA ARG A 220 -5.57 4.46 -3.77
C ARG A 220 -5.17 4.65 -5.23
N ILE A 221 -3.87 4.83 -5.46
CA ILE A 221 -3.23 4.96 -6.76
C ILE A 221 -2.10 3.95 -6.86
N ASP A 222 -1.74 3.63 -8.10
CA ASP A 222 -0.48 2.99 -8.42
C ASP A 222 0.48 4.10 -8.91
N TYR A 223 1.78 3.96 -8.65
CA TYR A 223 2.78 4.95 -9.03
C TYR A 223 4.02 4.26 -9.59
N PHE A 224 4.73 4.97 -10.47
CA PHE A 224 5.86 4.44 -11.22
C PHE A 224 7.05 5.38 -11.06
N ILE A 225 8.19 4.84 -10.62
CA ILE A 225 9.42 5.61 -10.40
C ILE A 225 10.14 5.84 -11.74
N THR A 226 10.05 4.88 -12.65
CA THR A 226 10.63 4.87 -13.99
C THR A 226 9.57 4.55 -15.05
N SER A 227 9.94 4.69 -16.33
CA SER A 227 9.08 4.36 -17.48
C SER A 227 8.78 2.88 -17.63
#